data_AF-A0A6P6WNN6-F1
#
_entry.id   AF-A0A6P6WNN6-F1
#
_cell.length_a   1.000
_cell.length_b   1.000
_cell.length_c   1.000
_cell.angle_alpha   90.00
_cell.angle_beta   90.00
_cell.angle_gamma   90.00
#
_symmetry.space_group_name_H-M   'P 1'
#
loop_
_entity.id
_entity.type
_entity.pdbx_description
1 polymer ?
#
loop_
_entity_poly.entity_id
_entity_poly.type
_entity_poly.pdbx_seq_one_letter_code
_entity_poly.pdbx_strand_id
1 'polypeptide(L)'
;MDLIHRNLVMVSENRSIGGGKTCYIHDLILEFCKTVAKEKNFLQILRGYDELSIFNEPPNLHRLSICCSEEDFIKSKLFCPDLDTLLFFNATSGDKFGMLNISSFFCIYKRLKVLNLEDINLMLKELPAEVESLLCLR
;
A
#
# COMPACT_ATOMS: atom_id res chain seq x y z
N MET A 1 9.15 -3.88 -20.00
CA MET A 1 10.26 -4.65 -20.62
C MET A 1 11.65 -4.06 -20.34
N ASP A 2 11.76 -2.82 -19.88
CA ASP A 2 13.05 -2.11 -19.81
C ASP A 2 13.99 -2.59 -18.66
N LEU A 3 13.45 -3.02 -17.52
CA LEU A 3 14.26 -3.41 -16.35
C LEU A 3 15.07 -4.70 -16.55
N ILE A 4 14.53 -5.67 -17.31
CA ILE A 4 15.22 -6.93 -17.62
C ILE A 4 16.40 -6.67 -18.56
N HIS A 5 16.21 -5.85 -19.60
CA HIS A 5 17.28 -5.48 -20.54
C HIS A 5 18.41 -4.69 -19.87
N ARG A 6 18.10 -3.98 -18.78
CA ARG A 6 19.08 -3.27 -17.95
C ARG A 6 19.71 -4.14 -16.87
N ASN A 7 19.40 -5.45 -16.85
CA ASN A 7 19.85 -6.41 -15.83
C ASN A 7 19.49 -6.00 -14.39
N LEU A 8 18.43 -5.22 -14.20
CA LEU A 8 17.96 -4.82 -12.87
C LEU A 8 17.05 -5.87 -12.24
N VAL A 9 16.41 -6.69 -13.09
CA VAL A 9 15.49 -7.76 -12.70
C VAL A 9 15.82 -8.98 -13.56
N MET A 10 15.95 -10.14 -12.93
CA MET A 10 16.13 -11.43 -13.59
C MET A 10 14.79 -12.14 -13.73
N VAL A 11 14.60 -12.85 -14.84
CA VAL A 11 13.44 -13.73 -15.03
C VAL A 11 13.86 -15.16 -14.74
N SER A 12 13.11 -15.86 -13.89
CA SER A 12 13.38 -17.26 -13.55
C SER A 12 12.47 -18.23 -14.27
N GLU A 13 11.20 -17.88 -14.42
CA GLU A 13 10.22 -18.66 -15.15
C GLU A 13 9.63 -17.82 -16.26
N ASN A 14 9.49 -18.40 -17.44
CA ASN A 14 8.78 -17.80 -18.56
C ASN A 14 7.36 -18.38 -18.66
N ARG A 15 6.40 -17.57 -19.11
CA ARG A 15 5.06 -18.06 -19.44
C ARG A 15 5.09 -18.80 -20.78
N SER A 16 4.17 -19.74 -20.98
CA SER A 16 4.03 -20.46 -22.26
C SER A 16 3.72 -19.55 -23.45
N ILE A 17 3.07 -18.42 -23.20
CA ILE A 17 2.70 -17.40 -24.21
C ILE A 17 3.81 -16.31 -24.34
N GLY A 18 4.96 -16.51 -23.68
CA GLY A 18 6.07 -15.56 -23.63
C GLY A 18 5.96 -14.55 -22.48
N GLY A 19 7.07 -13.86 -22.20
CA GLY A 19 7.22 -12.97 -21.06
C GLY A 19 7.54 -13.69 -19.74
N GLY A 20 7.98 -12.92 -18.75
CA GLY A 20 8.32 -13.44 -17.42
C GLY A 20 7.08 -13.82 -16.62
N LYS A 21 7.08 -15.02 -16.05
CA LYS A 21 6.12 -15.50 -15.06
C LYS A 21 6.57 -15.13 -13.65
N THR A 22 7.83 -15.40 -13.34
CA THR A 22 8.46 -15.14 -12.05
C THR A 22 9.75 -14.36 -12.28
N CYS A 23 10.01 -13.38 -11.42
CA CYS A 23 11.22 -12.57 -11.49
C CYS A 23 11.87 -12.40 -10.12
N TYR A 24 13.17 -12.12 -10.12
CA TYR A 24 13.98 -11.88 -8.93
C TYR A 24 14.82 -10.62 -9.11
N ILE A 25 15.17 -10.00 -8.00
CA ILE A 25 16.10 -8.88 -7.94
C ILE A 25 17.36 -9.37 -7.22
N HIS A 26 18.54 -9.00 -7.70
CA HIS A 26 19.78 -9.29 -6.97
C HIS A 26 19.83 -8.55 -5.64
N ASP A 27 20.36 -9.19 -4.61
CA ASP A 27 20.49 -8.61 -3.27
C ASP A 27 21.21 -7.25 -3.29
N LEU A 28 22.27 -7.10 -4.09
CA LEU A 28 22.99 -5.82 -4.23
C LEU A 28 22.10 -4.69 -4.78
N ILE A 29 21.24 -4.99 -5.76
CA ILE A 29 20.32 -4.00 -6.32
C ILE A 29 19.22 -3.70 -5.30
N LEU A 30 18.73 -4.70 -4.59
CA LEU A 30 17.73 -4.52 -3.55
C LEU A 30 18.25 -3.61 -2.43
N GLU A 31 19.48 -3.85 -1.94
CA GLU A 31 20.11 -3.00 -0.92
C GLU A 31 20.39 -1.57 -1.42
N PHE A 32 20.80 -1.43 -2.68
CA PHE A 32 20.89 -0.11 -3.32
C PHE A 32 19.53 0.60 -3.33
N CYS A 33 18.46 -0.09 -3.75
CA CYS A 33 17.12 0.46 -3.77
C CYS A 33 16.62 0.86 -2.37
N LYS A 34 16.88 0.05 -1.33
CA LYS A 34 16.53 0.39 0.06
C LYS A 34 17.23 1.67 0.52
N THR A 35 18.51 1.81 0.21
CA THR A 35 19.30 2.99 0.56
C THR A 35 18.71 4.25 -0.09
N VAL A 36 18.51 4.22 -1.41
CA VAL A 36 17.94 5.37 -2.16
C VAL A 36 16.50 5.66 -1.74
N ALA A 37 15.70 4.63 -1.45
CA ALA A 37 14.33 4.79 -0.98
C ALA A 37 14.27 5.51 0.36
N LYS A 38 15.18 5.20 1.29
CA LYS A 38 15.28 5.88 2.58
C LYS A 38 15.73 7.33 2.42
N GLU A 39 16.73 7.60 1.60
CA GLU A 39 17.23 8.96 1.32
C GLU A 39 16.14 9.85 0.71
N LYS A 40 15.31 9.30 -0.18
CA LYS A 40 14.24 10.04 -0.85
C LYS A 40 12.91 10.02 -0.11
N ASN A 41 12.84 9.41 1.07
CA ASN A 41 11.59 9.15 1.79
C ASN A 41 10.50 8.57 0.86
N PHE A 42 10.88 7.59 0.05
CA PHE A 42 10.05 7.05 -1.03
C PHE A 42 8.73 6.46 -0.54
N LEU A 43 8.72 5.90 0.68
CA LEU A 43 7.56 5.34 1.35
C LEU A 43 7.57 5.80 2.80
N GLN A 44 6.55 6.55 3.20
CA GLN A 44 6.37 6.90 4.61
C GLN A 44 5.73 5.73 5.35
N ILE A 45 6.22 5.43 6.55
CA ILE A 45 5.73 4.31 7.36
C ILE A 45 5.21 4.89 8.68
N LEU A 46 3.97 4.54 9.04
CA LEU A 46 3.35 4.86 10.32
C LEU A 46 3.11 3.57 11.11
N ARG A 47 3.49 3.57 12.38
CA ARG A 47 3.43 2.40 13.26
C ARG A 47 2.64 2.70 14.53
N GLY A 48 1.64 1.87 14.79
CA GLY A 48 0.78 2.00 15.98
C GLY A 48 -0.04 3.29 16.02
N TYR A 49 -0.86 3.43 17.06
CA TYR A 49 -1.77 4.56 17.20
C TYR A 49 -1.07 5.89 17.45
N ASP A 50 0.02 5.89 18.22
CA ASP A 50 0.71 7.13 18.62
C ASP A 50 1.20 7.91 17.40
N GLU A 51 1.89 7.25 16.46
CA GLU A 51 2.36 7.87 15.22
C GLU A 51 1.20 8.33 14.32
N LEU A 52 0.11 7.55 14.28
CA LEU A 52 -1.09 7.89 13.50
C LEU A 52 -1.83 9.11 14.05
N SER A 53 -1.91 9.24 15.38
CA SER A 53 -2.67 10.29 16.05
C SER A 53 -2.05 11.69 15.91
N ILE A 54 -0.72 11.74 15.78
CA ILE A 54 0.04 12.99 15.60
C ILE A 54 0.43 13.22 14.13
N PHE A 55 -0.03 12.34 13.24
CA PHE A 55 0.36 12.38 11.85
C PHE A 55 -0.15 13.65 11.18
N ASN A 56 0.78 14.40 10.59
CA ASN A 56 0.48 15.53 9.72
C ASN A 56 1.00 15.19 8.33
N GLU A 57 0.14 15.32 7.32
CA GLU A 57 0.48 15.00 5.93
C GLU A 57 1.65 15.90 5.46
N PRO A 58 2.82 15.32 5.12
CA PRO A 58 3.92 16.10 4.57
C PRO A 58 3.63 16.50 3.13
N PRO A 59 4.22 17.61 2.64
CA PRO A 59 4.08 18.00 1.25
C PRO A 59 4.63 16.90 0.32
N ASN A 60 3.87 16.55 -0.72
CA ASN A 60 4.19 15.49 -1.70
C ASN A 60 4.21 14.07 -1.13
N LEU A 61 3.33 13.76 -0.17
CA LEU A 61 3.13 12.38 0.26
C LEU A 61 2.47 11.56 -0.85
N HIS A 62 3.28 10.76 -1.57
CA HIS A 62 2.76 9.88 -2.60
C HIS A 62 2.50 8.45 -2.11
N ARG A 63 3.26 7.97 -1.13
CA ARG A 63 3.19 6.57 -0.68
C ARG A 63 3.21 6.47 0.82
N LEU A 64 2.22 5.79 1.37
CA LEU A 64 2.04 5.59 2.79
C LEU A 64 1.87 4.11 3.10
N SER A 65 2.60 3.63 4.10
CA SER A 65 2.44 2.32 4.69
C SER A 65 2.02 2.49 6.14
N ILE A 66 1.03 1.73 6.57
CA ILE A 66 0.48 1.75 7.92
C ILE A 66 0.62 0.36 8.49
N CYS A 67 1.23 0.28 9.67
CA CYS A 67 1.39 -0.94 10.44
C CYS A 67 0.83 -0.72 11.84
N CYS A 68 -0.45 -1.02 12.02
CA CYS A 68 -1.15 -0.85 13.29
C CYS A 68 -2.28 -1.88 13.40
N SER A 69 -3.01 -1.85 14.52
CA SER A 69 -4.25 -2.61 14.62
C SER A 69 -5.34 -2.02 13.70
N GLU A 70 -6.27 -2.86 13.27
CA GLU A 70 -7.47 -2.42 12.52
C GLU A 70 -8.21 -1.27 13.24
N GLU A 71 -8.32 -1.35 14.57
CA GLU A 71 -8.97 -0.31 15.39
C GLU A 71 -8.25 1.03 15.31
N ASP A 72 -6.93 1.02 15.42
CA ASP A 72 -6.11 2.23 15.41
C ASP A 72 -6.15 2.90 14.05
N PHE A 73 -6.16 2.11 12.98
CA PHE A 73 -6.31 2.62 11.62
C PHE A 73 -7.64 3.39 11.47
N ILE A 74 -8.76 2.83 11.93
CA ILE A 74 -10.05 3.52 11.85
C ILE A 74 -10.11 4.76 12.76
N LYS A 75 -9.62 4.65 13.99
CA LYS A 75 -9.60 5.76 14.95
C LYS A 75 -8.75 6.93 14.44
N SER A 76 -7.66 6.64 13.73
CA SER A 76 -6.75 7.67 13.22
C SER A 76 -7.38 8.64 12.22
N LYS A 77 -8.42 8.21 11.48
CA LYS A 77 -9.12 9.03 10.48
C LYS A 77 -8.17 9.82 9.56
N LEU A 78 -7.11 9.16 9.09
CA LEU A 78 -6.13 9.79 8.21
C LEU A 78 -6.82 10.41 6.99
N PHE A 79 -6.44 11.65 6.70
CA PHE A 79 -6.97 12.40 5.57
C PHE A 79 -5.80 12.81 4.68
N CYS A 80 -5.57 12.02 3.63
CA CYS A 80 -4.51 12.27 2.63
C CYS A 80 -5.08 12.05 1.22
N PRO A 81 -5.86 13.00 0.68
CA PRO A 81 -6.61 12.80 -0.56
C PRO A 81 -5.73 12.64 -1.80
N ASP A 82 -4.49 13.14 -1.73
CA ASP A 82 -3.53 13.15 -2.83
C ASP A 82 -2.60 11.92 -2.89
N LEU A 83 -2.86 10.94 -2.02
CA LEU A 83 -2.07 9.73 -1.91
C LEU A 83 -2.21 8.82 -3.15
N ASP A 84 -1.08 8.37 -3.69
CA ASP A 84 -1.04 7.46 -4.83
C ASP A 84 -0.98 5.99 -4.39
N THR A 85 -0.42 5.70 -3.22
CA THR A 85 -0.25 4.33 -2.71
C THR A 85 -0.54 4.28 -1.22
N LEU A 86 -1.46 3.40 -0.83
CA LEU A 86 -1.71 3.05 0.56
C LEU A 86 -1.50 1.55 0.78
N LEU A 87 -0.66 1.21 1.75
CA LEU A 87 -0.43 -0.16 2.17
C LEU A 87 -0.81 -0.29 3.65
N PHE A 88 -1.78 -1.15 3.96
CA PHE A 88 -2.09 -1.52 5.33
C PHE A 88 -1.53 -2.90 5.66
N PHE A 89 -0.92 -3.02 6.83
CA PHE A 89 -0.45 -4.27 7.41
C PHE A 89 -0.94 -4.36 8.85
N ASN A 90 -1.61 -5.45 9.20
CA ASN A 90 -2.11 -5.61 10.56
C ASN A 90 -0.96 -5.96 11.51
N ALA A 91 -0.81 -5.18 12.58
CA ALA A 91 0.21 -5.41 13.61
C ALA A 91 -0.25 -6.36 14.74
N THR A 92 -1.55 -6.68 14.85
CA THR A 92 -2.07 -7.53 15.94
C THR A 92 -2.10 -9.01 15.57
N SER A 93 -1.48 -9.85 16.40
CA SER A 93 -1.58 -11.31 16.32
C SER A 93 -2.75 -11.80 17.19
N GLY A 94 -3.94 -11.99 16.64
CA GLY A 94 -4.95 -12.80 17.34
C GLY A 94 -6.40 -12.51 17.01
N ASP A 95 -6.83 -11.24 17.00
CA ASP A 95 -8.25 -10.93 16.89
C ASP A 95 -8.49 -10.05 15.65
N LYS A 96 -9.05 -10.67 14.60
CA LYS A 96 -9.70 -9.93 13.52
C LYS A 96 -10.93 -9.29 14.13
N PHE A 97 -10.96 -7.95 14.18
CA PHE A 97 -12.10 -7.26 14.76
C PHE A 97 -13.32 -7.46 13.85
N GLY A 98 -14.50 -7.17 14.40
CA GLY A 98 -15.74 -7.21 13.63
C GLY A 98 -15.59 -6.47 12.31
N MET A 99 -16.22 -7.01 11.26
CA MET A 99 -16.05 -6.53 9.91
C MET A 99 -16.25 -4.98 9.79
N LEU A 100 -15.36 -4.31 9.05
CA LEU A 100 -15.28 -2.85 9.01
C LEU A 100 -16.07 -2.22 7.85
N ASN A 101 -16.81 -1.14 8.13
CA ASN A 101 -17.35 -0.27 7.08
C ASN A 101 -16.32 0.80 6.72
N ILE A 102 -15.76 0.69 5.51
CA ILE A 102 -14.76 1.61 4.97
C ILE A 102 -15.31 2.42 3.77
N SER A 103 -16.62 2.59 3.62
CA SER A 103 -17.17 3.36 2.49
C SER A 103 -16.64 4.80 2.45
N SER A 104 -16.54 5.45 3.61
CA SER A 104 -15.99 6.80 3.76
C SER A 104 -14.51 6.90 3.39
N PHE A 105 -13.75 5.80 3.53
CA PHE A 105 -12.35 5.74 3.13
C PHE A 105 -12.22 5.95 1.62
N PHE A 106 -13.05 5.27 0.81
CA PHE A 106 -12.99 5.40 -0.65
C PHE A 106 -13.35 6.80 -1.16
N CYS A 107 -14.15 7.56 -0.39
CA CYS A 107 -14.43 8.96 -0.71
C CYS A 107 -13.23 9.89 -0.56
N ILE A 108 -12.29 9.58 0.35
CA ILE A 108 -11.11 10.41 0.64
C ILE A 108 -10.04 10.15 -0.43
N TYR A 109 -9.78 8.89 -0.75
CA TYR A 109 -8.58 8.46 -1.47
C TYR A 109 -8.78 8.28 -2.99
N LYS A 110 -9.43 9.25 -3.65
CA LYS A 110 -9.82 9.15 -5.07
C LYS A 110 -8.64 9.01 -6.06
N ARG A 111 -7.43 9.43 -5.66
CA ARG A 111 -6.23 9.40 -6.51
C ARG A 111 -5.36 8.14 -6.33
N LEU A 112 -5.79 7.19 -5.49
CA LEU A 112 -5.05 5.95 -5.28
C LEU A 112 -4.86 5.18 -6.58
N LYS A 113 -3.62 4.73 -6.77
CA LYS A 113 -3.20 3.83 -7.84
C LYS A 113 -2.94 2.42 -7.31
N VAL A 114 -2.51 2.33 -6.06
CA VAL A 114 -2.19 1.07 -5.38
C VAL A 114 -2.84 1.08 -4.00
N LEU A 115 -3.61 0.05 -3.70
CA LEU A 115 -4.26 -0.15 -2.41
C LEU A 115 -4.01 -1.57 -1.95
N ASN A 116 -3.40 -1.73 -0.77
CA ASN A 116 -3.33 -3.02 -0.10
C ASN A 116 -4.12 -2.96 1.22
N LEU A 117 -5.16 -3.80 1.32
CA LEU A 117 -5.97 -4.00 2.52
C LEU A 117 -6.14 -5.51 2.82
N GLU A 118 -5.20 -6.35 2.37
CA GLU A 118 -5.28 -7.82 2.51
C GLU A 118 -5.49 -8.27 3.97
N ASP A 119 -4.91 -7.54 4.90
CA ASP A 119 -5.00 -7.83 6.33
C ASP A 119 -6.27 -7.29 7.01
N ILE A 120 -7.20 -6.66 6.27
CA ILE A 120 -8.45 -6.10 6.83
C ILE A 120 -9.66 -6.98 6.52
N ASN A 121 -10.47 -7.28 7.54
CA ASN A 121 -11.77 -7.90 7.33
C ASN A 121 -12.86 -6.87 6.96
N LEU A 122 -13.20 -6.76 5.68
CA LEU A 122 -14.16 -5.77 5.18
C LEU A 122 -15.61 -6.24 5.31
N MET A 123 -16.51 -5.33 5.72
CA MET A 123 -17.95 -5.59 5.86
C MET A 123 -18.74 -5.51 4.56
N LEU A 124 -18.21 -6.14 3.50
CA LEU A 124 -18.74 -5.96 2.15
C LEU A 124 -19.52 -7.19 1.73
N LYS A 125 -20.86 -7.14 1.86
CA LYS A 125 -21.74 -8.04 1.12
C LYS A 125 -21.63 -7.81 -0.38
N GLU A 126 -21.41 -6.54 -0.76
CA GLU A 126 -21.18 -6.06 -2.12
C GLU A 126 -20.09 -4.99 -2.06
N LEU A 127 -19.35 -4.83 -3.16
CA LEU A 127 -18.35 -3.77 -3.28
C LEU A 127 -19.05 -2.41 -3.24
N PRO A 128 -18.62 -1.44 -2.41
CA PRO A 128 -19.26 -0.13 -2.34
C PRO A 128 -19.15 0.59 -3.68
N ALA A 129 -20.21 1.30 -4.08
CA ALA A 129 -20.21 2.11 -5.30
C ALA A 129 -19.10 3.18 -5.29
N GLU A 130 -18.65 3.60 -4.12
CA GLU A 130 -17.53 4.53 -3.94
C GLU A 130 -16.22 3.98 -4.50
N VAL A 131 -16.06 2.65 -4.59
CA VAL A 131 -14.88 2.03 -5.23
C VAL A 131 -14.85 2.33 -6.72
N GLU A 132 -16.01 2.50 -7.38
CA GLU A 132 -16.08 2.92 -8.79
C GLU A 132 -15.45 4.31 -9.00
N SER A 133 -15.41 5.14 -7.95
CA SER A 133 -14.77 6.46 -8.02
C SER A 133 -13.24 6.40 -8.00
N LEU A 134 -12.64 5.25 -7.69
CA LEU A 134 -11.19 5.03 -7.70
C LEU A 134 -10.68 4.70 -9.11
N LEU A 135 -10.94 5.60 -10.05
CA LEU A 135 -10.62 5.42 -11.47
C LEU A 135 -9.12 5.17 -11.76
N CYS A 136 -8.25 5.57 -10.82
CA CYS A 136 -6.80 5.41 -10.94
C CYS A 136 -6.27 4.07 -10.41
N LEU A 137 -7.10 3.30 -9.68
CA LEU A 137 -6.68 2.05 -9.06
C LEU A 137 -6.38 1.00 -10.15
N ARG A 138 -5.25 0.30 -10.01
CA ARG A 138 -4.73 -0.67 -10.98
C ARG A 138 -4.55 -2.06 -10.39
#